data_AF-A0A957YL28-F1
#
_entry.id   AF-A0A957YL28-F1
#
_cell.length_a   1.000
_cell.length_b   1.000
_cell.length_c   1.000
_cell.angle_alpha   90.00
_cell.angle_beta   90.00
_cell.angle_gamma   90.00
#
_symmetry.space_group_name_H-M   'P 1'
#
loop_
_entity.id
_entity.type
_entity.pdbx_description
1 polymer ?
#
loop_
_entity_poly.entity_id
_entity_poly.type
_entity_poly.pdbx_seq_one_letter_code
_entity_poly.pdbx_strand_id
1 'polypeptide(L)'
;LLIENSAWLDLFRTLFGDEREDYGQALQRHYQSPAPSNWQQNFVSVYAAAHAWEDWAETWAHYLHITDAIETAQEFGVSVRLQAVIGQGTPHITDLYNQPFEHIVDAWLPLTYALNSINRSMGQPDMYPFVLSPKAIEKLSFVHEVIRSNL
;
A
#
# COMPACT_ATOMS: atom_id res chain seq x y z
N LEU A 1 -1.85 15.62 14.00
CA LEU A 1 -1.68 14.66 12.87
C LEU A 1 -1.02 13.40 13.43
N LEU A 2 -1.24 12.21 12.85
CA LEU A 2 -0.70 10.94 13.38
C LEU A 2 0.84 10.93 13.47
N ILE A 3 1.51 11.69 12.60
CA ILE A 3 2.98 11.74 12.49
C ILE A 3 3.57 13.00 13.12
N GLU A 4 3.01 14.17 12.82
CA GLU A 4 3.56 15.46 13.27
C GLU A 4 3.62 15.53 14.81
N ASN A 5 4.79 15.89 15.36
CA ASN A 5 5.05 15.95 16.80
C ASN A 5 4.83 14.63 17.56
N SER A 6 4.91 13.49 16.87
CA SER A 6 4.82 12.16 17.46
C SER A 6 6.19 11.46 17.54
N ALA A 7 6.25 10.34 18.27
CA ALA A 7 7.42 9.47 18.30
C ALA A 7 7.75 8.82 16.93
N TRP A 8 6.83 8.91 15.95
CA TRP A 8 6.99 8.31 14.64
C TRP A 8 7.77 9.17 13.65
N LEU A 9 8.02 10.45 13.96
CA LEU A 9 8.58 11.41 13.00
C LEU A 9 9.97 11.02 12.47
N ASP A 10 10.85 10.45 13.32
CA ASP A 10 12.19 10.04 12.88
C ASP A 10 12.14 8.80 11.95
N LEU A 11 11.26 7.86 12.24
CA LEU A 11 11.05 6.69 11.38
C LEU A 11 10.34 7.09 10.07
N PHE A 12 9.37 8.00 10.16
CA PHE A 12 8.76 8.62 8.98
C PHE A 12 9.82 9.21 8.06
N ARG A 13 10.74 10.04 8.58
CA ARG A 13 11.80 10.66 7.76
C ARG A 13 12.74 9.63 7.13
N THR A 14 12.98 8.53 7.82
CA THR A 14 13.79 7.42 7.31
C THR A 14 13.13 6.74 6.10
N LEU A 15 11.79 6.60 6.13
CA LEU A 15 11.03 5.85 5.13
C LEU A 15 10.51 6.72 3.97
N PHE A 16 9.98 7.90 4.26
CA PHE A 16 9.28 8.79 3.32
C PHE A 16 10.12 9.99 2.88
N GLY A 17 11.18 10.32 3.62
CA GLY A 17 12.05 11.46 3.34
C GLY A 17 11.75 12.69 4.19
N ASP A 18 12.39 13.80 3.87
CA ASP A 18 12.30 15.05 4.64
C ASP A 18 11.01 15.82 4.31
N GLU A 19 10.10 15.88 5.27
CA GLU A 19 8.81 16.54 5.15
C GLU A 19 8.86 18.07 5.25
N ARG A 20 10.04 18.63 5.55
CA ARG A 20 10.26 20.09 5.68
C ARG A 20 10.55 20.75 4.34
N GLU A 21 10.67 19.97 3.27
CA GLU A 21 10.72 20.52 1.92
C GLU A 21 9.49 21.40 1.66
N ASP A 22 9.67 22.51 0.94
CA ASP A 22 8.55 23.37 0.60
C ASP A 22 7.56 22.62 -0.30
N TYR A 23 6.39 22.34 0.24
CA TYR A 23 5.34 21.55 -0.41
C TYR A 23 4.97 22.09 -1.80
N GLY A 24 4.81 23.41 -1.93
CA GLY A 24 4.42 24.03 -3.19
C GLY A 24 5.50 23.90 -4.26
N GLN A 25 6.76 24.11 -3.89
CA GLN A 25 7.91 23.96 -4.77
C GLN A 25 8.15 22.50 -5.17
N ALA A 26 7.93 21.55 -4.25
CA ALA A 26 8.04 20.12 -4.51
C ALA A 26 7.01 19.67 -5.57
N LEU A 27 5.74 20.07 -5.40
CA LEU A 27 4.70 19.79 -6.39
C LEU A 27 4.97 20.46 -7.74
N GLN A 28 5.42 21.72 -7.73
CA GLN A 28 5.77 22.41 -8.97
C GLN A 28 6.87 21.67 -9.74
N ARG A 29 7.92 21.20 -9.05
CA ARG A 29 8.99 20.40 -9.63
C ARG A 29 8.48 19.07 -10.19
N HIS A 30 7.58 18.41 -9.46
CA HIS A 30 6.95 17.16 -9.88
C HIS A 30 6.21 17.33 -11.21
N TYR A 31 5.38 18.36 -11.35
CA TYR A 31 4.65 18.59 -12.61
C TYR A 31 5.52 19.07 -13.77
N GLN A 32 6.67 19.68 -13.49
CA GLN A 32 7.62 20.16 -14.50
C GLN A 32 8.62 19.10 -14.95
N SER A 33 8.74 17.99 -14.22
CA SER A 33 9.73 16.94 -14.48
C SER A 33 9.04 15.62 -14.85
N PRO A 34 9.62 14.78 -15.71
CA PRO A 34 9.14 13.41 -15.84
C PRO A 34 9.30 12.68 -14.50
N ALA A 35 8.41 11.72 -14.26
CA ALA A 35 8.52 10.82 -13.11
C ALA A 35 9.91 10.15 -13.09
N PRO A 36 10.53 9.97 -11.90
CA PRO A 36 11.80 9.25 -11.80
C PRO A 36 11.68 7.85 -12.42
N SER A 37 12.64 7.42 -13.22
CA SER A 37 12.55 6.14 -13.96
C SER A 37 12.42 4.90 -13.06
N ASN A 38 12.80 5.02 -11.79
CA ASN A 38 12.74 3.98 -10.77
C ASN A 38 11.62 4.21 -9.73
N TRP A 39 10.61 5.04 -10.03
CA TRP A 39 9.57 5.38 -9.05
C TRP A 39 8.84 4.13 -8.52
N GLN A 40 8.52 3.15 -9.39
CA GLN A 40 7.82 1.91 -9.00
C GLN A 40 8.59 1.08 -7.97
N GLN A 41 9.91 1.25 -7.87
CA GLN A 41 10.76 0.52 -6.92
C GLN A 41 10.69 1.10 -5.51
N ASN A 42 10.16 2.32 -5.36
CA ASN A 42 10.22 3.09 -4.11
C ASN A 42 8.85 3.61 -3.66
N PHE A 43 7.90 3.82 -4.58
CA PHE A 43 6.63 4.51 -4.32
C PHE A 43 5.45 3.70 -4.86
N VAL A 44 4.29 3.84 -4.20
CA VAL A 44 3.03 3.19 -4.63
C VAL A 44 2.44 3.83 -5.90
N SER A 45 2.71 5.12 -6.11
CA SER A 45 2.28 5.88 -7.29
C SER A 45 3.38 6.83 -7.75
N VAL A 46 3.24 7.38 -8.96
CA VAL A 46 4.11 8.46 -9.44
C VAL A 46 3.99 9.68 -8.53
N TYR A 47 2.78 9.99 -8.12
CA TYR A 47 2.46 11.19 -7.35
C TYR A 47 2.99 11.12 -5.91
N ALA A 48 3.07 9.91 -5.32
CA ALA A 48 3.79 9.68 -4.07
C ALA A 48 5.27 10.13 -4.12
N ALA A 49 5.91 10.13 -5.29
CA ALA A 49 7.27 10.65 -5.43
C ALA A 49 7.38 12.18 -5.39
N ALA A 50 6.26 12.91 -5.29
CA ALA A 50 6.24 14.36 -5.35
C ALA A 50 6.72 15.04 -4.06
N HIS A 51 6.37 14.48 -2.90
CA HIS A 51 6.70 15.03 -1.58
C HIS A 51 6.53 13.96 -0.50
N ALA A 52 7.27 14.03 0.61
CA ALA A 52 7.19 13.04 1.69
C ALA A 52 5.76 12.90 2.28
N TRP A 53 5.03 14.01 2.38
CA TRP A 53 3.62 13.98 2.79
C TRP A 53 2.68 13.32 1.76
N GLU A 54 2.95 13.46 0.46
CA GLU A 54 2.16 12.79 -0.57
C GLU A 54 2.45 11.29 -0.59
N ASP A 55 3.71 10.90 -0.38
CA ASP A 55 4.11 9.49 -0.23
C ASP A 55 3.38 8.84 0.96
N TRP A 56 3.31 9.54 2.09
CA TRP A 56 2.53 9.09 3.26
C TRP A 56 1.04 9.00 2.96
N ALA A 57 0.45 10.03 2.37
CA ALA A 57 -0.98 10.08 2.08
C ALA A 57 -1.39 8.97 1.11
N GLU A 58 -0.65 8.79 0.02
CA GLU A 58 -0.87 7.74 -0.97
C GLU A 58 -0.67 6.35 -0.35
N THR A 59 0.42 6.15 0.40
CA THR A 59 0.66 4.85 1.08
C THR A 59 -0.47 4.52 2.05
N TRP A 60 -0.97 5.50 2.81
CA TRP A 60 -2.10 5.31 3.71
C TRP A 60 -3.40 5.01 2.97
N ALA A 61 -3.70 5.71 1.87
CA ALA A 61 -4.86 5.41 1.03
C ALA A 61 -4.79 3.97 0.47
N HIS A 62 -3.60 3.54 0.05
CA HIS A 62 -3.35 2.17 -0.39
C HIS A 62 -3.54 1.15 0.74
N TYR A 63 -3.06 1.44 1.94
CA TYR A 63 -3.29 0.61 3.11
C TYR A 63 -4.80 0.38 3.34
N LEU A 64 -5.61 1.44 3.30
CA LEU A 64 -7.07 1.34 3.46
C LEU A 64 -7.71 0.50 2.36
N HIS A 65 -7.34 0.72 1.09
CA HIS A 65 -7.83 -0.11 -0.02
C HIS A 65 -7.53 -1.59 0.20
N ILE A 66 -6.35 -1.93 0.73
CA ILE A 66 -5.94 -3.30 0.99
C ILE A 66 -6.78 -3.91 2.12
N THR A 67 -6.84 -3.23 3.28
CA THR A 67 -7.55 -3.77 4.45
C THR A 67 -9.04 -3.92 4.19
N ASP A 68 -9.68 -2.90 3.65
CA ASP A 68 -11.13 -2.88 3.42
C ASP A 68 -11.55 -3.91 2.37
N ALA A 69 -10.72 -4.10 1.33
CA ALA A 69 -10.99 -5.10 0.31
C ALA A 69 -10.81 -6.54 0.83
N ILE A 70 -9.84 -6.78 1.71
CA ILE A 70 -9.68 -8.09 2.37
C ILE A 70 -10.87 -8.37 3.26
N GLU A 71 -11.28 -7.43 4.11
CA GLU A 71 -12.44 -7.59 4.99
C GLU A 71 -13.72 -7.84 4.19
N THR A 72 -13.93 -7.08 3.11
CA THR A 72 -15.05 -7.28 2.19
C THR A 72 -15.01 -8.68 1.58
N ALA A 73 -13.84 -9.11 1.07
CA ALA A 73 -13.69 -10.45 0.49
C ALA A 73 -14.01 -11.55 1.52
N GLN A 74 -13.56 -11.41 2.76
CA GLN A 74 -13.82 -12.36 3.84
C GLN A 74 -15.30 -12.41 4.23
N GLU A 75 -15.98 -11.26 4.33
CA GLU A 75 -17.42 -11.18 4.62
C GLU A 75 -18.26 -11.92 3.56
N PHE A 76 -17.85 -11.84 2.29
CA PHE A 76 -18.50 -12.58 1.20
C PHE A 76 -17.98 -14.02 1.02
N GLY A 77 -17.08 -14.49 1.88
CA GLY A 77 -16.50 -15.85 1.78
C GLY A 77 -15.63 -16.07 0.55
N VAL A 78 -15.11 -15.01 -0.07
CA VAL A 78 -14.20 -15.07 -1.21
C VAL A 78 -12.85 -15.60 -0.74
N SER A 79 -12.42 -16.72 -1.31
CA SER A 79 -11.09 -17.28 -1.08
C SER A 79 -10.44 -17.65 -2.40
N VAL A 80 -9.19 -17.22 -2.59
CA VAL A 80 -8.42 -17.53 -3.79
C VAL A 80 -7.41 -18.62 -3.47
N ARG A 81 -7.39 -19.69 -4.28
CA ARG A 81 -6.38 -20.76 -4.20
C ARG A 81 -5.54 -20.74 -5.47
N LEU A 82 -4.27 -20.38 -5.34
CA LEU A 82 -3.31 -20.43 -6.46
C LEU A 82 -2.77 -21.85 -6.59
N GLN A 83 -3.07 -22.54 -7.69
CA GLN A 83 -2.62 -23.92 -7.95
C GLN A 83 -1.09 -24.10 -7.96
N ALA A 84 -0.33 -23.02 -8.21
CA ALA A 84 1.14 -23.04 -8.28
C ALA A 84 1.83 -23.01 -6.91
N VAL A 85 1.11 -22.63 -5.84
CA VAL A 85 1.63 -22.63 -4.46
C VAL A 85 0.86 -23.72 -3.72
N ILE A 86 1.57 -24.76 -3.27
CA ILE A 86 0.96 -25.97 -2.73
C ILE A 86 0.04 -25.64 -1.55
N GLY A 87 -1.27 -25.60 -1.78
CA GLY A 87 -2.28 -26.14 -0.87
C GLY A 87 -3.00 -25.21 0.10
N GLN A 88 -2.74 -23.91 0.18
CA GLN A 88 -3.52 -23.03 1.05
C GLN A 88 -4.17 -21.89 0.26
N GLY A 89 -5.48 -21.67 0.50
CA GLY A 89 -6.18 -20.50 -0.02
C GLY A 89 -5.72 -19.24 0.69
N THR A 90 -6.21 -18.08 0.25
CA THR A 90 -6.02 -16.81 0.96
C THR A 90 -6.34 -17.01 2.45
N PRO A 91 -5.40 -16.67 3.36
CA PRO A 91 -5.64 -16.81 4.79
C PRO A 91 -6.90 -16.06 5.20
N HIS A 92 -7.74 -16.70 6.01
CA HIS A 92 -8.78 -15.99 6.73
C HIS A 92 -8.14 -15.37 7.98
N ILE A 93 -8.32 -14.06 8.14
CA ILE A 93 -7.70 -13.28 9.22
C ILE A 93 -8.83 -12.77 10.13
N THR A 94 -8.94 -13.38 11.30
CA THR A 94 -9.87 -12.94 12.34
C THR A 94 -9.12 -11.90 13.17
N ASP A 95 -9.43 -10.61 12.98
CA ASP A 95 -8.71 -9.44 13.52
C ASP A 95 -7.47 -9.02 12.71
N LEU A 96 -7.74 -8.30 11.61
CA LEU A 96 -6.74 -7.86 10.64
C LEU A 96 -5.75 -6.85 11.23
N TYR A 97 -6.20 -5.98 12.13
CA TYR A 97 -5.35 -4.93 12.72
C TYR A 97 -4.35 -5.44 13.76
N ASN A 98 -4.55 -6.65 14.29
CA ASN A 98 -3.62 -7.29 15.23
C ASN A 98 -2.67 -8.30 14.59
N GLN A 99 -2.70 -8.47 13.26
CA GLN A 99 -1.74 -9.30 12.55
C GLN A 99 -0.50 -8.51 12.10
N PRO A 100 0.67 -9.16 11.97
CA PRO A 100 1.79 -8.59 11.22
C PRO A 100 1.35 -8.23 9.79
N PHE A 101 1.86 -7.11 9.26
CA PHE A 101 1.47 -6.64 7.92
C PHE A 101 1.83 -7.63 6.82
N GLU A 102 2.85 -8.47 7.03
CA GLU A 102 3.21 -9.56 6.12
C GLU A 102 2.05 -10.54 5.89
N HIS A 103 1.28 -10.87 6.93
CA HIS A 103 0.11 -11.74 6.79
C HIS A 103 -1.01 -11.06 5.96
N ILE A 104 -1.14 -9.74 6.08
CA ILE A 104 -2.09 -8.95 5.28
C ILE A 104 -1.65 -8.97 3.81
N VAL A 105 -0.36 -8.82 3.52
CA VAL A 105 0.20 -8.92 2.17
C VAL A 105 -0.02 -10.32 1.58
N ASP A 106 0.19 -11.38 2.37
CA ASP A 106 -0.04 -12.76 1.95
C ASP A 106 -1.50 -13.04 1.59
N ALA A 107 -2.45 -12.38 2.25
CA ALA A 107 -3.86 -12.42 1.89
C ALA A 107 -4.19 -11.54 0.67
N TRP A 108 -3.53 -10.38 0.53
CA TRP A 108 -3.79 -9.40 -0.51
C TRP A 108 -3.32 -9.82 -1.91
N LEU A 109 -2.10 -10.36 -2.02
CA LEU A 109 -1.49 -10.64 -3.32
C LEU A 109 -2.29 -11.66 -4.16
N PRO A 110 -2.74 -12.81 -3.62
CA PRO A 110 -3.57 -13.73 -4.40
C PRO A 110 -4.91 -13.12 -4.81
N LEU A 111 -5.51 -12.31 -3.93
CA LEU A 111 -6.80 -11.65 -4.19
C LEU A 111 -6.67 -10.67 -5.37
N THR A 112 -5.65 -9.81 -5.36
CA THR A 112 -5.41 -8.86 -6.48
C THR A 112 -5.06 -9.56 -7.77
N TYR A 113 -4.28 -10.63 -7.74
CA TYR A 113 -3.98 -11.40 -8.94
C TYR A 113 -5.24 -12.01 -9.56
N ALA A 114 -6.15 -12.55 -8.74
CA ALA A 114 -7.43 -13.05 -9.23
C ALA A 114 -8.31 -11.93 -9.78
N LEU A 115 -8.50 -10.84 -9.03
CA LEU A 115 -9.32 -9.69 -9.45
C LEU A 115 -8.83 -9.10 -10.77
N ASN A 116 -7.53 -8.81 -10.89
CA ASN A 116 -6.96 -8.26 -12.11
C ASN A 116 -7.07 -9.26 -13.28
N SER A 117 -6.90 -10.56 -13.03
CA SER A 117 -7.05 -11.57 -14.09
C SER A 117 -8.51 -11.68 -14.57
N ILE A 118 -9.48 -11.65 -13.66
CA ILE A 118 -10.91 -11.63 -13.99
C ILE A 118 -11.24 -10.38 -14.82
N ASN A 119 -10.78 -9.20 -14.39
CA ASN A 119 -10.99 -7.96 -15.14
C ASN A 119 -10.45 -8.06 -16.57
N ARG A 120 -9.21 -8.52 -16.75
CA ARG A 120 -8.62 -8.69 -18.09
C ARG A 120 -9.40 -9.69 -18.94
N SER A 121 -9.87 -10.80 -18.37
CA SER A 121 -10.72 -11.76 -19.09
C SER A 121 -12.05 -11.17 -19.55
N MET A 122 -12.53 -10.13 -18.88
CA MET A 122 -13.72 -9.37 -19.27
C MET A 122 -13.42 -8.14 -20.13
N GLY A 123 -12.17 -7.95 -20.57
CA GLY A 123 -11.74 -6.78 -21.34
C GLY A 123 -11.69 -5.47 -20.55
N GLN A 124 -11.69 -5.55 -19.22
CA GLN A 124 -11.58 -4.40 -18.32
C GLN A 124 -10.11 -4.19 -17.90
N PRO A 125 -9.72 -2.94 -17.57
CA PRO A 125 -8.41 -2.68 -16.97
C PRO A 125 -8.28 -3.33 -15.59
N ASP A 126 -7.05 -3.52 -15.15
CA ASP A 126 -6.74 -4.02 -13.81
C ASP A 126 -7.42 -3.13 -12.75
N MET A 127 -8.12 -3.77 -11.78
CA MET A 127 -8.79 -3.06 -10.69
C MET A 127 -7.76 -2.44 -9.74
N TYR A 128 -6.66 -3.14 -9.53
CA TYR A 128 -5.54 -2.69 -8.73
C TYR A 128 -4.25 -2.73 -9.57
N PRO A 129 -3.98 -1.71 -10.40
CA PRO A 129 -2.85 -1.68 -11.34
C PRO A 129 -1.51 -1.29 -10.68
N PHE A 130 -1.37 -1.50 -9.37
CA PHE A 130 -0.23 -1.02 -8.60
C PHE A 130 0.74 -2.15 -8.28
N VAL A 131 2.03 -1.81 -8.25
CA VAL A 131 3.10 -2.73 -7.89
C VAL A 131 3.55 -2.44 -6.46
N LEU A 132 3.33 -3.41 -5.57
CA LEU A 132 3.84 -3.34 -4.21
C LEU A 132 5.31 -3.80 -4.19
N SER A 133 6.23 -2.87 -4.43
CA SER A 133 7.67 -3.12 -4.28
C SER A 133 8.05 -3.38 -2.81
N PRO A 134 9.21 -4.01 -2.53
CA PRO A 134 9.65 -4.24 -1.15
C PRO A 134 9.65 -2.96 -0.29
N LYS A 135 10.05 -1.82 -0.86
CA LYS A 135 10.02 -0.52 -0.17
C LYS A 135 8.62 0.01 0.05
N ALA A 136 7.71 -0.19 -0.90
CA ALA A 136 6.30 0.17 -0.70
C ALA A 136 5.67 -0.68 0.40
N ILE A 137 5.99 -1.98 0.47
CA ILE A 137 5.55 -2.86 1.55
C ILE A 137 6.09 -2.40 2.90
N GLU A 138 7.38 -2.03 3.00
CA GLU A 138 7.96 -1.49 4.23
C GLU A 138 7.23 -0.23 4.72
N LYS A 139 6.89 0.69 3.81
CA LYS A 139 6.10 1.88 4.11
C LYS A 139 4.67 1.54 4.56
N LEU A 140 4.03 0.57 3.91
CA LEU A 140 2.70 0.08 4.29
C LEU A 140 2.73 -0.58 5.68
N SER A 141 3.77 -1.36 6.00
CA SER A 141 3.98 -1.92 7.34
C SER A 141 4.12 -0.81 8.38
N PHE A 142 4.84 0.26 8.06
CA PHE A 142 4.93 1.42 8.95
C PHE A 142 3.57 2.10 9.17
N VAL A 143 2.79 2.33 8.11
CA VAL A 143 1.42 2.86 8.24
C VAL A 143 0.59 1.97 9.15
N HIS A 144 0.64 0.66 8.96
CA HIS A 144 -0.08 -0.31 9.77
C HIS A 144 0.26 -0.18 11.26
N GLU A 145 1.54 -0.09 11.60
CA GLU A 145 2.00 0.10 12.99
C GLU A 145 1.52 1.43 13.59
N VAL A 146 1.59 2.52 12.83
CA VAL A 146 1.07 3.83 13.26
C VAL A 146 -0.43 3.71 13.57
N ILE A 147 -1.22 3.13 12.67
CA ILE A 147 -2.67 2.97 12.88
C ILE A 147 -2.96 2.08 14.09
N ARG A 148 -2.30 0.92 14.19
CA ARG A 148 -2.48 -0.02 15.31
C ARG A 148 -2.19 0.61 16.66
N SER A 149 -1.17 1.47 16.75
CA SER A 149 -0.84 2.16 18.01
C SER A 149 -1.85 3.24 18.45
N ASN A 150 -2.82 3.58 17.58
CA ASN A 150 -3.85 4.59 17.82
C ASN A 150 -5.28 4.01 17.87
N LEU A 151 -5.43 2.67 17.80
CA LEU A 151 -6.69 1.94 18.03
C LEU A 151 -6.84 1.57 19.51
#